data_AF-A0AAN8RGV0-F1
#
_entry.id   AF-A0AAN8RGV0-F1
#
_cell.length_a   1.000
_cell.length_b   1.000
_cell.length_c   1.000
_cell.angle_alpha   90.00
_cell.angle_beta   90.00
_cell.angle_gamma   90.00
#
_symmetry.space_group_name_H-M   'P 1'
#
loop_
_entity.id
_entity.type
_entity.pdbx_description
1 polymer ?
#
loop_
_entity_poly.entity_id
_entity_poly.type
_entity_poly.pdbx_seq_one_letter_code
_entity_poly.pdbx_strand_id
1 'polypeptide(L)'
;MYPPKLHELAYVTDGACMEEEILQMELVILKALNWSLCPETVVVWLKLMIQMASLEDQPDCDILLPEFSQENYIQVTRLLDLCILNINSLDYQYRVLAAAALCHYLPYEVVEKVSAGLTWDVLDGVTDWMAPFVDTVAVCGRAQLKDFIKVASEDRHNIQTHSSYLLMLEEARRRELEHQFLTPPNSTEKPMTH
;
A
#
# COMPACT_ATOMS: atom_id res chain seq x y z
N MET A 1 17.17 3.78 -13.31
CA MET A 1 16.20 4.55 -14.11
C MET A 1 16.54 6.04 -13.99
N TYR A 2 16.46 6.83 -15.07
CA TYR A 2 16.65 8.29 -15.00
C TYR A 2 15.29 8.98 -14.90
N PRO A 3 15.16 10.07 -14.11
CA PRO A 3 13.90 10.79 -14.00
C PRO A 3 13.51 11.45 -15.35
N PRO A 4 12.21 11.57 -15.65
CA PRO A 4 11.72 12.34 -16.79
C PRO A 4 12.20 13.80 -16.75
N LYS A 5 12.34 14.41 -17.92
CA LYS A 5 12.64 15.84 -18.07
C LYS A 5 11.39 16.69 -17.77
N LEU A 6 11.61 17.96 -17.43
CA LEU A 6 10.54 18.90 -17.10
C LEU A 6 9.47 19.00 -18.21
N HIS A 7 9.88 19.13 -19.47
CA HIS A 7 8.96 19.17 -20.60
C HIS A 7 8.13 17.88 -20.76
N GLU A 8 8.65 16.71 -20.36
CA GLU A 8 7.89 15.45 -20.38
C GLU A 8 6.79 15.46 -19.31
N LEU A 9 7.05 16.05 -18.14
CA LEU A 9 6.05 16.21 -17.08
C LEU A 9 4.95 17.20 -17.50
N ALA A 10 5.33 18.36 -18.06
CA ALA A 10 4.38 19.34 -18.59
C ALA A 10 3.52 18.73 -19.71
N TYR A 11 4.13 17.98 -20.63
CA TYR A 11 3.43 17.30 -21.72
C TYR A 11 2.33 16.35 -21.24
N VAL A 12 2.57 15.58 -20.16
CA VAL A 12 1.57 14.64 -19.61
C VAL A 12 0.33 15.36 -19.05
N THR A 13 0.42 16.65 -18.76
CA THR A 13 -0.72 17.45 -18.28
C THR A 13 -1.63 17.97 -19.39
N ASP A 14 -1.34 17.67 -20.67
CA ASP A 14 -2.12 18.14 -21.84
C ASP A 14 -2.29 19.67 -21.88
N GLY A 15 -1.23 20.40 -21.51
CA GLY A 15 -1.20 21.86 -21.48
C GLY A 15 -1.89 22.50 -20.28
N ALA A 16 -2.35 21.72 -19.30
CA ALA A 16 -2.93 22.25 -18.07
C ALA A 16 -1.89 22.88 -17.12
N CYS A 17 -0.63 22.43 -17.18
CA CYS A 17 0.48 22.98 -16.41
C CYS A 17 1.69 23.27 -17.33
N MET A 18 2.21 24.49 -17.28
CA MET A 18 3.43 24.91 -17.97
C MET A 18 4.69 24.58 -17.16
N GLU A 19 5.84 24.54 -17.82
CA GLU A 19 7.13 24.23 -17.19
C GLU A 19 7.46 25.20 -16.02
N GLU A 20 7.14 26.48 -16.17
CA GLU A 20 7.35 27.50 -15.15
C GLU A 20 6.46 27.28 -13.92
N GLU A 21 5.22 26.84 -14.11
CA GLU A 21 4.27 26.55 -13.05
C GLU A 21 4.71 25.33 -12.23
N ILE A 22 5.25 24.31 -12.90
CA ILE A 22 5.81 23.13 -12.24
C ILE A 22 7.01 23.51 -11.37
N LEU A 23 7.95 24.33 -11.89
CA LEU A 23 9.11 24.80 -11.12
C LEU A 23 8.71 25.67 -9.92
N GLN A 24 7.71 26.53 -10.11
CA GLN A 24 7.20 27.34 -9.01
C GLN A 24 6.57 26.47 -7.92
N MET A 25 5.75 25.49 -8.31
CA MET A 25 5.10 24.58 -7.36
C MET A 25 6.11 23.67 -6.66
N GLU A 26 7.16 23.21 -7.35
CA GLU A 26 8.26 22.46 -6.74
C GLU A 26 8.86 23.25 -5.57
N LEU A 27 9.24 24.52 -5.79
CA LEU A 27 9.78 25.37 -4.72
C LEU A 27 8.78 25.61 -3.58
N VAL A 28 7.48 25.70 -3.86
CA VAL A 28 6.45 25.85 -2.84
C VAL A 28 6.38 24.59 -1.97
N ILE A 29 6.31 23.41 -2.58
CA ILE A 29 6.26 22.11 -1.88
C ILE A 29 7.53 21.92 -1.03
N LEU A 30 8.71 22.13 -1.61
CA LEU A 30 10.00 21.99 -0.93
C LEU A 30 10.09 22.87 0.33
N LYS A 31 9.66 24.13 0.23
CA LYS A 31 9.65 25.06 1.36
C LYS A 31 8.60 24.67 2.39
N ALA A 32 7.39 24.30 1.96
CA ALA A 32 6.30 23.90 2.86
C ALA A 32 6.67 22.64 3.68
N LEU A 33 7.41 21.71 3.07
CA LEU A 33 7.93 20.51 3.73
C LEU A 33 9.25 20.75 4.50
N ASN A 34 9.74 22.00 4.56
CA ASN A 34 11.03 22.33 5.18
C ASN A 34 12.19 21.48 4.66
N TRP A 35 12.20 21.17 3.35
CA TRP A 35 13.18 20.29 2.71
C TRP A 35 13.25 18.87 3.30
N SER A 36 12.23 18.43 4.04
CA SER A 36 12.10 17.07 4.55
C SER A 36 11.45 16.17 3.50
N LEU A 37 12.30 15.51 2.68
CA LEU A 37 11.88 14.76 1.48
C LEU A 37 12.25 13.27 1.51
N CYS A 38 12.75 12.78 2.64
CA CYS A 38 13.16 11.38 2.81
C CYS A 38 12.24 10.64 3.79
N PRO A 39 10.91 10.57 3.57
CA PRO A 39 10.04 9.77 4.40
C PRO A 39 10.19 8.27 4.08
N GLU A 40 10.14 7.43 5.11
CA GLU A 40 10.01 5.98 4.94
C GLU A 40 8.58 5.64 4.50
N THR A 41 8.36 5.45 3.20
CA THR A 41 7.04 5.18 2.62
C THR A 41 6.53 3.77 2.93
N VAL A 42 5.23 3.54 2.72
CA VAL A 42 4.61 2.21 2.92
C VAL A 42 5.26 1.11 2.09
N VAL A 43 5.70 1.41 0.87
CA VAL A 43 6.38 0.45 -0.01
C VAL A 43 7.78 0.12 0.49
N VAL A 44 8.48 1.09 1.10
CA VAL A 44 9.80 0.83 1.71
C VAL A 44 9.66 -0.12 2.90
N TRP A 45 8.68 0.11 3.77
CA TRP A 45 8.38 -0.80 4.87
C TRP A 45 8.01 -2.20 4.39
N LEU A 46 7.14 -2.30 3.38
CA LEU A 46 6.78 -3.60 2.78
C LEU A 46 8.03 -4.33 2.25
N LYS A 47 8.86 -3.63 1.47
CA LYS A 47 10.08 -4.21 0.86
C LYS A 47 11.06 -4.71 1.93
N LEU A 48 11.23 -3.96 3.01
CA LEU A 48 12.03 -4.39 4.15
C LEU A 48 11.45 -5.66 4.81
N MET A 49 10.15 -5.64 5.15
CA MET A 49 9.51 -6.75 5.86
C MET A 49 9.49 -8.04 5.03
N ILE A 50 9.18 -7.96 3.73
CA ILE A 50 9.14 -9.14 2.87
C ILE A 50 10.53 -9.70 2.58
N GLN A 51 11.56 -8.85 2.52
CA GLN A 51 12.95 -9.30 2.44
C GLN A 51 13.35 -10.04 3.72
N MET A 52 13.11 -9.44 4.89
CA MET A 52 13.41 -10.07 6.18
C MET A 52 12.68 -11.41 6.35
N ALA A 53 11.43 -11.50 5.88
CA ALA A 53 10.66 -12.74 5.92
C ALA A 53 11.26 -13.83 5.02
N SER A 54 11.85 -13.45 3.88
CA SER A 54 12.45 -14.39 2.93
C SER A 54 13.83 -14.89 3.39
N LEU A 55 14.50 -14.14 4.25
CA LEU A 55 15.81 -14.48 4.82
C LEU A 55 15.75 -15.29 6.12
N GLU A 56 14.57 -15.49 6.73
CA GLU A 56 14.44 -16.19 8.02
C GLU A 56 15.08 -17.60 7.98
N ASP A 57 14.98 -18.28 6.84
CA ASP A 57 15.56 -19.61 6.61
C ASP A 57 16.93 -19.59 5.91
N GLN A 58 17.51 -18.40 5.63
CA GLN A 58 18.72 -18.23 4.82
C GLN A 58 19.67 -17.13 5.37
N PRO A 59 20.35 -17.37 6.50
CA PRO A 59 21.16 -16.34 7.18
C PRO A 59 22.44 -15.93 6.43
N ASP A 60 22.89 -16.72 5.45
CA ASP A 60 24.11 -16.46 4.68
C ASP A 60 23.87 -15.60 3.42
N CYS A 61 22.60 -15.27 3.11
CA CYS A 61 22.25 -14.48 1.94
C CYS A 61 22.48 -12.97 2.18
N ASP A 62 22.86 -12.26 1.12
CA ASP A 62 23.08 -10.81 1.20
C ASP A 62 21.74 -10.09 1.35
N ILE A 63 21.54 -9.43 2.50
CA ILE A 63 20.33 -8.66 2.79
C ILE A 63 20.05 -7.55 1.76
N LEU A 64 21.07 -7.08 1.05
CA LEU A 64 20.94 -6.03 0.04
C LEU A 64 20.44 -6.57 -1.31
N LEU A 65 20.47 -7.89 -1.53
CA LEU A 65 19.93 -8.52 -2.73
C LEU A 65 18.48 -8.98 -2.48
N PRO A 66 17.51 -8.62 -3.34
CA PRO A 66 16.13 -9.06 -3.19
C PRO A 66 16.01 -10.60 -3.30
N GLU A 67 15.61 -11.25 -2.20
CA GLU A 67 15.42 -12.71 -2.13
C GLU A 67 13.93 -13.12 -2.12
N PHE A 68 13.02 -12.13 -2.09
CA PHE A 68 11.58 -12.37 -2.11
C PHE A 68 11.03 -12.63 -3.52
N SER A 69 9.90 -13.34 -3.61
CA SER A 69 9.17 -13.52 -4.88
C SER A 69 8.60 -12.18 -5.38
N GLN A 70 8.99 -11.81 -6.60
CA GLN A 70 8.47 -10.64 -7.31
C GLN A 70 6.94 -10.72 -7.49
N GLU A 71 6.41 -11.91 -7.79
CA GLU A 71 4.99 -12.14 -8.02
C GLU A 71 4.16 -11.91 -6.76
N ASN A 72 4.68 -12.31 -5.59
CA ASN A 72 4.04 -12.06 -4.30
C ASN A 72 4.14 -10.59 -3.94
N TYR A 73 5.31 -9.97 -4.10
CA TYR A 73 5.51 -8.54 -3.87
C TYR A 73 4.48 -7.68 -4.60
N ILE A 74 4.26 -7.93 -5.90
CA ILE A 74 3.29 -7.15 -6.69
C ILE A 74 1.82 -7.39 -6.27
N GLN A 75 1.49 -8.50 -5.59
CA GLN A 75 0.14 -8.67 -5.04
C GLN A 75 -0.05 -7.76 -3.82
N VAL A 76 0.93 -7.72 -2.92
CA VAL A 76 0.84 -6.90 -1.71
C VAL A 76 0.88 -5.42 -2.05
N THR A 77 1.75 -4.99 -2.98
CA THR A 77 1.78 -3.58 -3.41
C THR A 77 0.47 -3.16 -4.08
N ARG A 78 -0.18 -4.03 -4.87
CA ARG A 78 -1.49 -3.73 -5.46
C ARG A 78 -2.57 -3.49 -4.40
N LEU A 79 -2.55 -4.24 -3.30
CA LEU A 79 -3.44 -4.00 -2.17
C LEU A 79 -3.16 -2.64 -1.53
N LEU A 80 -1.89 -2.34 -1.26
CA LEU A 80 -1.48 -1.05 -0.69
C LEU A 80 -1.82 0.14 -1.58
N ASP A 81 -1.61 0.02 -2.90
CA ASP A 81 -1.98 1.03 -3.89
C ASP A 81 -3.48 1.37 -3.79
N LEU A 82 -4.32 0.35 -3.64
CA LEU A 82 -5.76 0.53 -3.48
C LEU A 82 -6.09 1.20 -2.13
N CYS A 83 -5.48 0.74 -1.04
CA CYS A 83 -5.69 1.30 0.30
C CYS A 83 -5.33 2.79 0.38
N ILE A 84 -4.23 3.20 -0.25
CA ILE A 84 -3.75 4.59 -0.21
C ILE A 84 -4.69 5.57 -0.93
N LEU A 85 -5.57 5.09 -1.81
CA LEU A 85 -6.61 5.92 -2.43
C LEU A 85 -7.75 6.27 -1.45
N ASN A 86 -7.89 5.53 -0.35
CA ASN A 86 -8.77 5.92 0.74
C ASN A 86 -8.02 6.84 1.70
N ILE A 87 -8.55 8.05 1.93
CA ILE A 87 -7.93 9.07 2.79
C ILE A 87 -7.73 8.60 4.24
N ASN A 88 -8.58 7.70 4.72
CA ASN A 88 -8.50 7.15 6.07
C ASN A 88 -7.27 6.24 6.25
N SER A 89 -6.56 5.89 5.16
CA SER A 89 -5.25 5.24 5.27
C SER A 89 -4.24 6.10 6.05
N LEU A 90 -4.39 7.43 6.03
CA LEU A 90 -3.52 8.37 6.73
C LEU A 90 -3.69 8.34 8.26
N ASP A 91 -4.73 7.69 8.78
CA ASP A 91 -4.91 7.47 10.21
C ASP A 91 -3.94 6.41 10.77
N TYR A 92 -3.29 5.65 9.87
CA TYR A 92 -2.37 4.57 10.22
C TYR A 92 -0.94 4.92 9.83
N GLN A 93 0.03 4.47 10.63
CA GLN A 93 1.43 4.57 10.27
C GLN A 93 1.73 3.71 9.03
N TYR A 94 2.61 4.18 8.15
CA TYR A 94 3.03 3.41 6.96
C TYR A 94 3.60 2.03 7.31
N ARG A 95 4.31 1.90 8.45
CA ARG A 95 4.78 0.59 8.95
C ARG A 95 3.62 -0.35 9.27
N VAL A 96 2.57 0.18 9.90
CA VAL A 96 1.38 -0.59 10.32
C VAL A 96 0.56 -1.01 9.10
N LEU A 97 0.36 -0.12 8.11
CA LEU A 97 -0.30 -0.47 6.85
C LEU A 97 0.45 -1.58 6.08
N ALA A 98 1.77 -1.46 5.98
CA ALA A 98 2.59 -2.47 5.30
C ALA A 98 2.49 -3.84 5.99
N ALA A 99 2.58 -3.87 7.33
CA ALA A 99 2.45 -5.10 8.11
C ALA A 99 1.05 -5.72 7.98
N ALA A 100 -0.01 -4.92 8.10
CA ALA A 100 -1.39 -5.38 7.95
C ALA A 100 -1.64 -5.97 6.56
N ALA A 101 -1.17 -5.30 5.50
CA ALA A 101 -1.25 -5.85 4.14
C ALA A 101 -0.50 -7.17 4.02
N LEU A 102 0.68 -7.30 4.65
CA LEU A 102 1.49 -8.51 4.62
C LEU A 102 0.84 -9.68 5.38
N CYS A 103 0.08 -9.43 6.45
CA CYS A 103 -0.69 -10.45 7.17
C CYS A 103 -1.73 -11.18 6.30
N HIS A 104 -2.15 -10.61 5.18
CA HIS A 104 -3.02 -11.30 4.22
C HIS A 104 -2.28 -12.31 3.32
N TYR A 105 -0.95 -12.29 3.32
CA TYR A 105 -0.11 -13.14 2.47
C TYR A 105 0.87 -14.02 3.25
N LEU A 106 1.18 -13.67 4.49
CA LEU A 106 2.07 -14.41 5.40
C LEU A 106 1.39 -14.63 6.75
N PRO A 107 1.73 -15.72 7.48
CA PRO A 107 1.28 -15.93 8.85
C PRO A 107 1.67 -14.75 9.76
N TYR A 108 0.79 -14.40 10.72
CA TYR A 108 1.02 -13.29 11.65
C TYR A 108 2.34 -13.46 12.41
N GLU A 109 2.70 -14.67 12.80
CA GLU A 109 3.93 -14.95 13.56
C GLU A 109 5.19 -14.54 12.79
N VAL A 110 5.15 -14.62 11.45
CA VAL A 110 6.25 -14.14 10.59
C VAL A 110 6.22 -12.62 10.53
N VAL A 111 5.05 -12.03 10.31
CA VAL A 111 4.87 -10.57 10.21
C VAL A 111 5.29 -9.86 11.51
N GLU A 112 4.92 -10.40 12.67
CA GLU A 112 5.30 -9.87 13.99
C GLU A 112 6.83 -9.79 14.12
N LYS A 113 7.56 -10.84 13.73
CA LYS A 113 9.03 -10.85 13.76
C LYS A 113 9.65 -9.80 12.85
N VAL A 114 9.20 -9.70 11.59
CA VAL A 114 9.82 -8.84 10.57
C VAL A 114 9.40 -7.37 10.67
N SER A 115 8.29 -7.09 11.35
CA SER A 115 7.75 -5.74 11.56
C SER A 115 8.30 -5.02 12.81
N ALA A 116 9.34 -5.59 13.41
CA ALA A 116 9.91 -5.19 14.70
C ALA A 116 8.91 -5.31 15.87
N GLY A 117 8.16 -6.41 15.91
CA GLY A 117 7.28 -6.77 17.03
C GLY A 117 5.96 -6.00 17.05
N LEU A 118 5.37 -5.66 15.89
CA LEU A 118 4.01 -5.15 15.89
C LEU A 118 3.06 -6.25 16.36
N THR A 119 2.40 -5.98 17.48
CA THR A 119 1.48 -6.91 18.11
C THR A 119 0.12 -6.88 17.45
N TRP A 120 -0.66 -7.96 17.60
CA TRP A 120 -1.98 -8.07 17.00
C TRP A 120 -2.94 -6.96 17.46
N ASP A 121 -2.87 -6.50 18.71
CA ASP A 121 -3.71 -5.39 19.19
C ASP A 121 -3.51 -4.08 18.41
N VAL A 122 -2.32 -3.88 17.81
CA VAL A 122 -2.04 -2.75 16.93
C VAL A 122 -2.54 -3.01 15.50
N LEU A 123 -2.47 -4.26 15.05
CA LEU A 123 -2.83 -4.64 13.68
C LEU A 123 -4.33 -4.89 13.49
N ASP A 124 -5.04 -5.34 14.52
CA ASP A 124 -6.44 -5.78 14.46
C ASP A 124 -7.34 -4.72 13.78
N GLY A 125 -7.28 -3.48 14.26
CA GLY A 125 -8.10 -2.39 13.71
C GLY A 125 -7.78 -2.03 12.26
N VAL A 126 -6.50 -2.05 11.87
CA VAL A 126 -6.10 -1.75 10.47
C VAL A 126 -6.40 -2.93 9.55
N THR A 127 -6.30 -4.17 10.05
CA THR A 127 -6.65 -5.38 9.30
C THR A 127 -8.15 -5.45 9.05
N ASP A 128 -8.97 -5.14 10.05
CA ASP A 128 -10.42 -5.02 9.91
C ASP A 128 -10.80 -3.91 8.93
N TRP A 129 -10.16 -2.74 9.03
CA TRP A 129 -10.34 -1.66 8.08
C TRP A 129 -9.92 -2.04 6.65
N MET A 130 -8.86 -2.85 6.51
CA MET A 130 -8.31 -3.27 5.23
C MET A 130 -9.11 -4.40 4.55
N ALA A 131 -9.91 -5.16 5.31
CA ALA A 131 -10.70 -6.29 4.82
C ALA A 131 -11.51 -6.04 3.52
N PRO A 132 -12.31 -4.96 3.38
CA PRO A 132 -13.07 -4.69 2.16
C PRO A 132 -12.18 -4.47 0.92
N PHE A 133 -10.97 -3.93 1.10
CA PHE A 133 -10.01 -3.76 0.02
C PHE A 133 -9.39 -5.08 -0.40
N VAL A 134 -9.05 -5.94 0.56
CA VAL A 134 -8.54 -7.30 0.33
C VAL A 134 -9.54 -8.12 -0.47
N ASP A 135 -10.79 -8.13 -0.03
CA ASP A 135 -11.87 -8.83 -0.71
C ASP A 135 -12.05 -8.35 -2.15
N THR A 136 -11.96 -7.04 -2.36
CA THR A 136 -12.07 -6.45 -3.70
C THR A 136 -10.90 -6.89 -4.59
N VAL A 137 -9.66 -6.81 -4.10
CA VAL A 137 -8.48 -7.26 -4.84
C VAL A 137 -8.60 -8.75 -5.20
N ALA A 138 -9.09 -9.58 -4.27
CA ALA A 138 -9.28 -11.01 -4.48
C ALA A 138 -10.26 -11.32 -5.63
N VAL A 139 -11.39 -10.61 -5.70
CA VAL A 139 -12.40 -10.79 -6.78
C VAL A 139 -11.87 -10.30 -8.13
N CYS A 140 -11.02 -9.27 -8.15
CA CYS A 140 -10.41 -8.76 -9.38
C CYS A 140 -9.24 -9.63 -9.90
N GLY A 141 -8.96 -10.78 -9.29
CA GLY A 141 -7.90 -11.71 -9.70
C GLY A 141 -6.49 -11.22 -9.38
N ARG A 142 -5.47 -12.03 -9.72
CA ARG A 142 -4.05 -11.74 -9.41
C ARG A 142 -3.45 -10.71 -10.37
N ALA A 143 -2.61 -9.82 -9.83
CA ALA A 143 -1.76 -8.95 -10.64
C ALA A 143 -0.74 -9.78 -11.43
N GLN A 144 -0.46 -9.36 -12.66
CA GLN A 144 0.52 -10.02 -13.54
C GLN A 144 1.82 -9.24 -13.52
N LEU A 145 2.94 -9.94 -13.37
CA LEU A 145 4.26 -9.35 -13.46
C LEU A 145 4.53 -8.93 -14.91
N LYS A 146 4.83 -7.65 -15.12
CA LYS A 146 5.02 -7.06 -16.44
C LYS A 146 6.51 -6.92 -16.75
N ASP A 147 6.85 -7.06 -18.02
CA ASP A 147 8.18 -6.73 -18.52
C ASP A 147 8.21 -5.31 -19.08
N PHE A 148 9.34 -4.62 -18.91
CA PHE A 148 9.55 -3.26 -19.40
C PHE A 148 10.87 -3.18 -20.16
N ILE A 149 10.84 -2.63 -21.38
CA ILE A 149 11.95 -2.65 -22.35
C ILE A 149 13.28 -2.13 -21.76
N LYS A 150 13.23 -1.16 -20.84
CA LYS A 150 14.41 -0.48 -20.27
C LYS A 150 14.68 -0.89 -18.81
N VAL A 151 14.09 -1.98 -18.34
CA VAL A 151 14.19 -2.44 -16.95
C VAL A 151 14.61 -3.90 -16.96
N ALA A 152 15.61 -4.22 -16.13
CA ALA A 152 16.10 -5.58 -16.00
C ALA A 152 15.06 -6.48 -15.30
N SER A 153 15.09 -7.79 -15.56
CA SER A 153 14.07 -8.72 -15.04
C SER A 153 14.08 -8.86 -13.52
N GLU A 154 15.22 -8.59 -12.88
CA GLU A 154 15.39 -8.53 -11.44
C GLU A 154 14.72 -7.29 -10.82
N ASP A 155 14.47 -6.22 -11.59
CA ASP A 155 13.97 -4.93 -11.09
C ASP A 155 12.54 -4.61 -11.55
N ARG A 156 11.96 -5.40 -12.46
CA ARG A 156 10.63 -5.14 -13.05
C ARG A 156 9.48 -5.04 -12.02
N HIS A 157 9.60 -5.67 -10.85
CA HIS A 157 8.65 -5.57 -9.76
C HIS A 157 8.61 -4.20 -9.07
N ASN A 158 9.70 -3.41 -9.18
CA ASN A 158 9.79 -2.06 -8.61
C ASN A 158 9.14 -0.99 -9.50
N ILE A 159 8.67 -1.35 -10.69
CA ILE A 159 8.01 -0.41 -11.60
C ILE A 159 6.54 -0.28 -11.22
N GLN A 160 6.12 0.96 -10.90
CA GLN A 160 4.72 1.27 -10.61
C GLN A 160 3.84 0.86 -11.78
N THR A 161 2.77 0.11 -11.49
CA THR A 161 1.75 -0.24 -12.48
C THR A 161 0.42 0.39 -12.14
N HIS A 162 -0.47 0.45 -13.12
CA HIS A 162 -1.84 0.94 -12.94
C HIS A 162 -2.85 -0.17 -13.24
N SER A 163 -3.94 -0.17 -12.48
CA SER A 163 -5.13 -1.01 -12.66
C SER A 163 -6.39 -0.13 -12.55
N SER A 164 -7.58 -0.70 -12.65
CA SER A 164 -8.85 0.05 -12.51
C SER A 164 -9.14 0.41 -11.04
N TYR A 165 -8.20 1.07 -10.38
CA TYR A 165 -8.21 1.27 -8.94
C TYR A 165 -9.39 2.10 -8.44
N LEU A 166 -9.89 3.06 -9.24
CA LEU A 166 -11.08 3.83 -8.87
C LEU A 166 -12.35 2.98 -8.83
N LEU A 167 -12.52 2.04 -9.77
CA LEU A 167 -13.63 1.09 -9.76
C LEU A 167 -13.49 0.10 -8.60
N MET A 168 -12.26 -0.35 -8.33
CA MET A 168 -11.97 -1.18 -7.15
C MET A 168 -12.29 -0.41 -5.86
N LEU A 169 -11.96 0.87 -5.78
CA LEU A 169 -12.24 1.68 -4.59
C LEU A 169 -13.74 1.87 -4.36
N GLU A 170 -14.52 2.07 -5.42
CA GLU A 170 -15.98 2.15 -5.34
C GLU A 170 -16.59 0.83 -4.81
N GLU A 171 -16.09 -0.31 -5.30
CA GLU A 171 -16.49 -1.63 -4.85
C GLU A 171 -16.08 -1.91 -3.39
N ALA A 172 -14.87 -1.53 -2.99
CA ALA A 172 -14.41 -1.66 -1.61
C ALA A 172 -15.29 -0.82 -0.65
N ARG A 173 -15.63 0.41 -1.03
CA ARG A 173 -16.54 1.26 -0.26
C ARG A 173 -17.93 0.64 -0.14
N ARG A 174 -18.47 0.06 -1.22
CA ARG A 174 -19.76 -0.65 -1.16
C ARG A 174 -19.73 -1.76 -0.10
N ARG A 175 -18.63 -2.51 -0.01
CA ARG A 175 -18.43 -3.58 0.99
C ARG A 175 -18.27 -3.06 2.41
N GLU A 176 -17.58 -1.93 2.60
CA GLU A 176 -17.48 -1.23 3.90
C GLU A 176 -18.88 -0.92 4.45
N LEU A 177 -19.76 -0.33 3.62
CA LEU A 177 -21.12 -0.01 4.03
C LEU A 177 -21.93 -1.27 4.37
N GLU A 178 -21.83 -2.33 3.55
CA GLU A 178 -22.54 -3.59 3.81
C GLU A 178 -22.15 -4.23 5.16
N HIS A 179 -20.87 -4.16 5.53
CA HIS A 179 -20.40 -4.66 6.83
C HIS A 179 -20.96 -3.86 8.01
N GLN A 180 -21.15 -2.54 7.85
CA GLN A 180 -21.76 -1.71 8.89
C GLN A 180 -23.24 -2.07 9.11
N PHE A 181 -23.99 -2.40 8.05
CA PHE A 181 -25.42 -2.75 8.14
C PHE A 181 -25.69 -4.18 8.62
N LEU A 182 -24.70 -5.07 8.61
CA LEU A 182 -24.85 -6.46 9.04
C LEU A 182 -24.63 -6.66 10.55
N THR A 183 -24.22 -5.63 11.30
CA THR A 183 -24.19 -5.69 12.76
C THR A 183 -25.61 -5.45 13.33
N PRO A 184 -26.25 -6.41 14.00
CA PRO A 184 -27.56 -6.20 14.61
C PRO A 184 -27.45 -5.15 15.73
N PRO A 185 -28.46 -4.29 15.95
CA PRO A 185 -28.47 -3.41 17.10
C PRO A 185 -28.45 -4.23 18.39
N ASN A 186 -27.61 -3.83 19.34
CA ASN A 186 -27.52 -4.46 20.66
C ASN A 186 -28.91 -4.59 21.29
N SER A 187 -29.40 -5.83 21.42
CA SER A 187 -30.65 -6.16 22.11
C SER A 187 -30.44 -6.08 23.63
N THR A 188 -30.29 -4.88 24.17
CA THR A 188 -30.26 -4.65 25.63
C THR A 188 -30.89 -3.31 26.02
N GLU A 189 -32.10 -3.03 25.53
CA GLU A 189 -33.01 -2.12 26.24
C GLU A 189 -34.34 -2.82 26.47
N LYS A 190 -34.53 -3.33 27.71
CA LYS A 190 -35.87 -3.66 28.21
C LYS A 190 -36.58 -2.34 28.53
N PRO A 191 -37.79 -2.07 28.01
CA PRO A 191 -38.54 -0.91 28.43
C PRO A 191 -38.97 -1.09 29.90
N MET A 192 -38.54 -0.17 30.76
CA MET A 192 -39.10 -0.03 32.09
C MET A 192 -40.58 0.37 31.94
N THR A 193 -41.47 -0.52 32.34
CA THR A 193 -42.89 -0.24 32.48
C THR A 193 -43.09 0.45 33.83
N HIS A 194 -43.64 1.66 33.80
CA HIS A 194 -44.22 2.35 34.95
C HIS A 194 -45.74 2.21 34.91
#